data_AF-A0A435XYB4-F1
#
_entry.id   AF-A0A435XYB4-F1
#
_cell.length_a   1.000
_cell.length_b   1.000
_cell.length_c   1.000
_cell.angle_alpha   90.00
_cell.angle_beta   90.00
_cell.angle_gamma   90.00
#
_symmetry.space_group_name_H-M   'P 1'
#
loop_
_entity.id
_entity.type
_entity.pdbx_description
1 polymer ?
#
loop_
_entity_poly.entity_id
_entity_poly.type
_entity_poly.pdbx_seq_one_letter_code
_entity_poly.pdbx_strand_id
1 'polypeptide(L)'
;QWGPREMVEDEKDGLLVEDGNVDALAAGLRRLLGDENLRKRLGAAAGVSAARFTPEYVMQNWDQVIHAALAARDNEELLPC
;
A
#
# COMPACT_ATOMS: atom_id res chain seq x y z
N GLN A 1 -8.31 -9.19 7.38
CA GLN A 1 -8.87 -7.89 6.96
C GLN A 1 -7.99 -7.45 5.82
N TRP A 2 -8.57 -7.09 4.69
CA TRP A 2 -7.88 -6.68 3.46
C TRP A 2 -8.60 -5.46 2.90
N GLY A 3 -7.91 -4.60 2.14
CA GLY A 3 -8.55 -3.50 1.41
C GLY A 3 -7.86 -2.14 1.61
N PRO A 4 -8.59 -1.02 1.44
CA PRO A 4 -8.00 0.33 1.37
C PRO A 4 -7.09 0.69 2.53
N ARG A 5 -7.37 0.21 3.75
CA ARG A 5 -6.56 0.48 4.96
C ARG A 5 -5.14 -0.08 4.91
N GLU A 6 -4.86 -1.06 4.04
CA GLU A 6 -3.49 -1.55 3.84
C GLU A 6 -2.68 -0.67 2.88
N MET A 7 -3.38 0.02 1.99
CA MET A 7 -2.76 0.84 0.94
C MET A 7 -2.69 2.32 1.33
N VAL A 8 -3.62 2.77 2.18
CA VAL A 8 -3.82 4.16 2.56
C VAL A 8 -3.64 4.34 4.06
N GLU A 9 -2.87 5.34 4.44
CA GLU A 9 -2.70 5.86 5.79
C GLU A 9 -3.56 7.14 5.95
N ASP A 10 -4.53 7.07 6.85
CA ASP A 10 -5.52 8.12 7.06
C ASP A 10 -4.86 9.48 7.39
N GLU A 11 -5.40 10.55 6.81
CA GLU A 11 -4.92 11.93 6.87
C GLU A 11 -3.49 12.20 6.37
N LYS A 12 -2.78 11.18 5.89
CA LYS A 12 -1.42 11.29 5.37
C LYS A 12 -1.36 11.19 3.85
N ASP A 13 -1.89 10.12 3.29
CA ASP A 13 -1.91 9.86 1.84
C ASP A 13 -3.32 9.54 1.30
N GLY A 14 -4.33 9.65 2.16
CA GLY A 14 -5.74 9.61 1.79
C GLY A 14 -6.64 9.92 2.98
N LEU A 15 -7.94 9.72 2.81
CA LEU A 15 -8.92 9.73 3.90
C LEU A 15 -9.60 8.37 3.92
N LEU A 16 -9.64 7.74 5.09
CA LEU A 16 -10.38 6.52 5.33
C LEU A 16 -11.72 6.85 5.98
N VAL A 17 -12.76 6.16 5.55
CA VAL A 17 -14.10 6.23 6.13
C VAL A 17 -14.57 4.83 6.49
N GLU A 18 -15.56 4.75 7.37
CA GLU A 18 -16.18 3.48 7.72
C GLU A 18 -16.89 2.86 6.51
N ASP A 19 -16.78 1.53 6.35
CA ASP A 19 -17.41 0.82 5.25
C ASP A 19 -18.94 0.92 5.34
N GLY A 20 -19.59 1.10 4.18
CA GLY A 20 -21.03 1.32 4.09
C GLY A 20 -21.53 2.68 4.61
N ASN A 21 -20.68 3.53 5.18
CA ASN A 21 -21.09 4.82 5.73
C ASN A 21 -21.06 5.93 4.66
N VAL A 22 -22.20 6.09 3.96
CA VAL A 22 -22.38 7.06 2.87
C VAL A 22 -22.22 8.50 3.35
N ASP A 23 -22.69 8.83 4.56
CA ASP A 23 -22.60 10.18 5.11
C ASP A 23 -21.15 10.56 5.41
N ALA A 24 -20.38 9.64 5.99
CA ALA A 24 -18.95 9.82 6.22
C ALA A 24 -18.18 9.99 4.90
N LEU A 25 -18.49 9.18 3.87
CA LEU A 25 -17.90 9.33 2.54
C LEU A 25 -18.21 10.70 1.93
N ALA A 26 -19.48 11.13 1.98
CA ALA A 26 -19.89 12.44 1.46
C ALA A 26 -19.21 13.60 2.22
N ALA A 27 -19.04 13.48 3.54
CA ALA A 27 -18.28 14.44 4.34
C ALA A 27 -16.80 14.49 3.95
N GLY A 28 -16.15 13.32 3.78
CA GLY A 28 -14.77 13.23 3.32
C GLY A 28 -14.55 13.85 1.94
N LEU A 29 -15.45 13.58 0.99
CA LEU A 29 -15.43 14.20 -0.34
C LEU A 29 -15.61 15.72 -0.27
N ARG A 30 -16.57 16.22 0.51
CA ARG A 30 -16.76 17.67 0.71
C ARG A 30 -15.51 18.33 1.30
N ARG A 31 -14.87 17.70 2.29
CA ARG A 31 -13.63 18.20 2.89
C ARG A 31 -12.51 18.28 1.85
N LEU A 32 -12.27 17.21 1.09
CA LEU A 32 -11.27 17.21 0.02
C LEU A 32 -11.58 18.28 -1.03
N LEU A 33 -12.79 18.30 -1.60
CA LEU A 33 -13.14 19.25 -2.66
C LEU A 33 -13.15 20.71 -2.18
N GLY A 34 -13.49 20.95 -0.91
CA GLY A 34 -13.51 22.28 -0.30
C GLY A 34 -12.15 22.81 0.16
N ASP A 35 -11.16 21.94 0.42
CA ASP A 35 -9.83 22.33 0.89
C ASP A 35 -8.75 21.95 -0.14
N GLU A 36 -8.31 22.94 -0.92
CA GLU A 36 -7.28 22.76 -1.94
C GLU A 36 -5.91 22.37 -1.36
N ASN A 37 -5.54 22.92 -0.20
CA ASN A 37 -4.26 22.63 0.43
C ASN A 37 -4.22 21.19 0.92
N LEU A 38 -5.30 20.74 1.57
CA LEU A 38 -5.46 19.34 1.96
C LEU A 38 -5.37 18.41 0.74
N ARG A 39 -6.11 18.70 -0.34
CA ARG A 39 -6.05 17.89 -1.57
C ARG A 39 -4.65 17.78 -2.14
N LYS A 40 -3.93 18.90 -2.27
CA LYS A 40 -2.57 18.90 -2.83
C LYS A 40 -1.61 18.11 -1.97
N ARG A 41 -1.67 18.30 -0.64
CA ARG A 41 -0.82 17.59 0.31
C ARG A 41 -1.06 16.08 0.26
N LEU A 42 -2.31 15.65 0.39
CA LEU A 42 -2.66 14.23 0.36
C LEU A 42 -2.36 13.61 -1.00
N GLY A 43 -2.69 14.29 -2.11
CA GLY A 43 -2.41 13.78 -3.46
C GLY A 43 -0.92 13.62 -3.74
N ALA A 44 -0.07 14.54 -3.28
CA ALA A 44 1.37 14.41 -3.41
C ALA A 44 1.91 13.22 -2.60
N ALA A 45 1.45 13.05 -1.35
CA ALA A 45 1.83 11.92 -0.52
C ALA A 45 1.32 10.58 -1.09
N ALA A 46 0.11 10.55 -1.64
CA ALA A 46 -0.48 9.40 -2.33
C ALA A 46 0.38 8.95 -3.52
N GLY A 47 0.86 9.89 -4.33
CA GLY A 47 1.74 9.58 -5.46
C GLY A 47 3.03 8.89 -5.04
N VAL A 48 3.63 9.32 -3.91
CA VAL A 48 4.81 8.66 -3.33
C VAL A 48 4.46 7.30 -2.75
N SER A 49 3.36 7.20 -2.00
CA SER A 49 2.90 5.96 -1.36
C SER A 49 2.60 4.85 -2.37
N ALA A 50 2.01 5.22 -3.51
CA ALA A 50 1.66 4.33 -4.61
C ALA A 50 2.87 3.63 -5.25
N ALA A 51 4.08 4.18 -5.12
CA ALA A 51 5.30 3.58 -5.65
C ALA A 51 5.58 2.17 -5.09
N ARG A 52 5.07 1.86 -3.90
CA ARG A 52 5.18 0.53 -3.26
C ARG A 52 4.28 -0.53 -3.89
N PHE A 53 3.36 -0.13 -4.75
CA PHE A 53 2.40 -1.02 -5.39
C PHE A 53 2.61 -1.10 -6.91
N THR A 54 3.75 -0.59 -7.42
CA THR A 54 4.09 -0.73 -8.84
C THR A 54 4.44 -2.19 -9.16
N PRO A 55 4.17 -2.64 -10.40
CA PRO A 55 4.58 -3.97 -10.84
C PRO A 55 6.06 -4.23 -10.60
N GLU A 56 6.93 -3.24 -10.87
CA GLU A 56 8.37 -3.36 -10.72
C GLU A 56 8.77 -3.63 -9.26
N TYR A 57 8.23 -2.88 -8.31
CA TYR A 57 8.53 -3.07 -6.88
C TYR A 57 8.00 -4.42 -6.38
N VAL A 58 6.79 -4.81 -6.80
CA VAL A 58 6.19 -6.09 -6.41
C VAL A 58 6.99 -7.26 -6.99
N MET A 59 7.42 -7.20 -8.26
CA MET A 59 8.25 -8.24 -8.87
C MET A 59 9.61 -8.37 -8.19
N GLN A 60 10.26 -7.25 -7.84
CA GLN A 60 11.52 -7.27 -7.08
C GLN A 60 11.37 -7.98 -5.72
N ASN A 61 10.23 -7.81 -5.05
CA ASN A 61 9.97 -8.53 -3.80
C ASN A 61 9.76 -10.03 -4.03
N TRP A 62 9.10 -10.42 -5.13
CA TRP A 62 8.95 -11.83 -5.51
C TRP A 62 10.30 -12.47 -5.85
N ASP A 63 11.16 -11.78 -6.60
CA ASP A 63 12.51 -12.26 -6.93
C ASP A 63 13.30 -12.55 -5.64
N GLN A 64 13.24 -11.66 -4.65
CA GLN A 64 13.89 -11.87 -3.35
C GLN A 64 13.38 -13.13 -2.64
N VAL A 65 12.07 -13.34 -2.61
CA VAL A 65 11.46 -14.53 -1.97
C VAL A 65 11.87 -15.81 -2.70
N ILE A 66 11.82 -15.81 -4.04
CA ILE A 66 12.19 -16.97 -4.85
C ILE A 66 13.67 -17.29 -4.69
N HIS A 67 14.55 -16.29 -4.76
CA HIS A 67 15.99 -16.49 -4.55
C HIS A 67 16.30 -17.02 -3.14
N ALA A 68 15.64 -16.47 -2.10
CA ALA A 68 15.79 -16.96 -0.74
C ALA A 68 15.33 -18.42 -0.59
N ALA A 69 14.20 -18.78 -1.21
CA ALA A 69 13.67 -20.14 -1.19
C ALA A 69 14.60 -21.13 -1.91
N LEU A 70 15.18 -20.75 -3.05
CA LEU A 70 16.15 -21.59 -3.77
C LEU A 70 17.44 -21.78 -2.97
N ALA A 71 18.00 -20.71 -2.38
CA ALA A 71 19.20 -20.79 -1.57
C ALA A 71 19.00 -21.67 -0.31
N ALA A 72 17.82 -21.63 0.31
CA ALA A 72 17.50 -22.49 1.44
C ALA A 72 17.46 -23.98 1.04
N ARG A 73 16.94 -24.31 -0.15
CA ARG A 73 16.91 -25.68 -0.67
C ARG A 73 18.31 -26.23 -0.96
N ASP A 74 19.16 -25.42 -1.58
CA ASP A 74 20.53 -25.84 -1.92
C ASP A 74 21.37 -26.10 -0.64
N ASN A 75 21.09 -25.37 0.44
CA ASN A 75 21.70 -25.60 1.74
C ASN A 75 21.23 -26.90 2.43
N GLU A 76 20.00 -27.37 2.16
CA GLU A 76 19.51 -28.65 2.66
C GLU A 76 20.10 -29.85 1.89
N GLU A 77 20.39 -29.72 0.59
CA GLU A 77 21.09 -30.76 -0.19
C GLU A 77 22.57 -30.92 0.20
N LEU A 78 23.18 -29.90 0.84
CA LEU A 78 24.57 -29.92 1.30
C LEU A 78 24.76 -30.47 2.72
N LEU A 79 23.69 -30.87 3.41
CA LEU A 79 23.76 -31.61 4.68
C LEU A 79 23.64 -33.11 4.39
N PRO A 80 24.74 -33.87 4.26
CA PRO A 80 24.65 -35.32 4.35
C PRO A 80 24.14 -35.69 5.76
N CYS A 81 23.26 -36.69 5.82
CA CYS A 81 22.83 -37.33 7.06
C CYS A 81 24.02 -37.72 7.96
#